data_AF-A0A2V9PXN6-F1
#
_entry.id   AF-A0A2V9PXN6-F1
#
_cell.length_a   1.000
_cell.length_b   1.000
_cell.length_c   1.000
_cell.angle_alpha   90.00
_cell.angle_beta   90.00
_cell.angle_gamma   90.00
#
_symmetry.space_group_name_H-M   'P 1'
#
loop_
_entity.id
_entity.type
_entity.pdbx_description
1 polymer ?
#
loop_
_entity_poly.entity_id
_entity_poly.type
_entity_poly.pdbx_seq_one_letter_code
_entity_poly.pdbx_strand_id
1 'polypeptide(L)'
;MSESDRPAPQGYQASSLVVSPRPNEFGFAMREDEFQILCDAELGNARSSRDLCIGSLVGAVVGLIGVLATTDWGTIWQPEKRGTFLFWLALLFLIVASSTTGAIIFHLRLRKTRTDSAYARLINKISAWFTSQQGAANQQASNELVIISAKYGAYANWVDISSVLSAKIQDGKLRIDVTNASLLGGDDPVPNVPKSADVKYSYGGRRPQSIIVPEGKVLSLPEP
;
A
#
# COMPACT_ATOMS: atom_id res chain seq x y z
N MET A 1 57.66 13.53 38.22
CA MET A 1 56.26 13.69 37.81
C MET A 1 56.11 12.87 36.53
N SER A 2 55.62 11.63 36.62
CA SER A 2 55.61 10.68 35.49
C SER A 2 54.48 10.99 34.50
N GLU A 3 54.83 11.03 33.23
CA GLU A 3 53.96 11.16 32.05
C GLU A 3 53.21 9.84 31.77
N SER A 4 52.55 9.23 32.76
CA SER A 4 51.96 7.88 32.64
C SER A 4 50.48 7.78 33.01
N ASP A 5 49.75 8.90 33.13
CA ASP A 5 48.38 8.90 33.65
C ASP A 5 47.35 9.66 32.78
N ARG A 6 47.48 9.58 31.44
CA ARG A 6 46.39 10.03 30.55
C ARG A 6 45.55 8.83 30.10
N PRO A 7 44.25 8.77 30.46
CA PRO A 7 43.37 7.75 29.90
C PRO A 7 43.26 7.96 28.38
N ALA A 8 43.42 6.88 27.63
CA ALA A 8 43.28 6.88 26.18
C ALA A 8 41.90 7.41 25.78
N PRO A 9 41.80 8.27 24.73
CA PRO A 9 40.50 8.73 24.26
C PRO A 9 39.71 7.51 23.75
N GLN A 10 38.61 7.19 24.44
CA GLN A 10 37.66 6.20 23.96
C GLN A 10 37.09 6.71 22.64
N GLY A 11 37.53 6.10 21.54
CA GLY A 11 36.97 6.36 20.22
C GLY A 11 35.51 5.90 20.22
N TYR A 12 34.59 6.87 20.22
CA TYR A 12 33.18 6.60 19.97
C TYR A 12 33.03 6.10 18.53
N GLN A 13 32.98 4.78 18.33
CA GLN A 13 32.49 4.21 17.07
C GLN A 13 30.97 4.30 17.06
N ALA A 14 30.45 5.35 16.42
CA ALA A 14 29.05 5.45 16.04
C ALA A 14 28.77 4.51 14.84
N SER A 15 28.77 3.20 15.08
CA SER A 15 28.27 2.21 14.11
C SER A 15 26.74 2.16 14.18
N SER A 16 26.10 3.23 13.70
CA SER A 16 24.64 3.30 13.57
C SER A 16 24.27 3.95 12.23
N LEU A 17 24.86 3.44 11.14
CA LEU A 17 24.23 3.55 9.83
C LEU A 17 23.16 2.47 9.79
N VAL A 18 21.96 2.80 10.29
CA VAL A 18 20.75 2.06 9.91
C VAL A 18 20.58 2.30 8.42
N VAL A 19 21.18 1.43 7.61
CA VAL A 19 20.89 1.35 6.19
C VAL A 19 19.48 0.81 6.13
N SER A 20 18.50 1.72 6.03
CA SER A 20 17.15 1.33 5.64
C SER A 20 17.29 0.47 4.39
N PRO A 21 16.76 -0.76 4.38
CA PRO A 21 16.70 -1.54 3.16
C PRO A 21 16.11 -0.62 2.09
N ARG A 22 16.82 -0.44 0.96
CA ARG A 22 16.24 0.32 -0.14
C ARG A 22 14.88 -0.32 -0.43
N PRO A 23 13.80 0.47 -0.49
CA PRO A 23 12.54 -0.03 -0.98
C PRO A 23 12.81 -0.74 -2.30
N ASN A 24 12.22 -1.91 -2.51
CA ASN A 24 12.45 -2.64 -3.75
C ASN A 24 12.08 -1.74 -4.93
N GLU A 25 13.08 -1.36 -5.72
CA GLU A 25 12.92 -0.57 -6.92
C GLU A 25 12.60 -1.54 -8.06
N PHE A 26 11.46 -1.33 -8.71
CA PHE A 26 11.00 -2.20 -9.78
C PHE A 26 10.71 -1.34 -11.01
N GLY A 27 11.23 -1.78 -12.16
CA GLY A 27 10.93 -1.13 -13.43
C GLY A 27 9.46 -1.34 -13.82
N PHE A 28 8.74 -0.24 -14.03
CA PHE A 28 7.38 -0.27 -14.53
C PHE A 28 7.36 0.23 -15.98
N ALA A 29 7.05 -0.66 -16.93
CA ALA A 29 6.96 -0.31 -18.34
C ALA A 29 5.71 0.55 -18.58
N MET A 30 5.95 1.84 -18.80
CA MET A 30 4.92 2.84 -19.07
C MET A 30 4.99 3.25 -20.54
N ARG A 31 3.84 3.51 -21.16
CA ARG A 31 3.82 4.13 -22.49
C ARG A 31 4.08 5.64 -22.36
N GLU A 32 4.53 6.26 -23.45
CA GLU A 32 4.80 7.71 -23.47
C GLU A 32 3.55 8.54 -23.11
N ASP A 33 2.36 8.15 -23.58
CA ASP A 33 1.10 8.84 -23.25
C ASP A 33 0.78 8.79 -21.75
N GLU A 34 1.04 7.65 -21.11
CA GLU A 34 0.85 7.46 -19.68
C GLU A 34 1.87 8.28 -18.86
N PHE A 35 3.12 8.37 -19.33
CA PHE A 35 4.16 9.18 -18.69
C PHE A 35 3.84 10.67 -18.76
N GLN A 36 3.45 11.17 -19.93
CA GLN A 36 3.06 12.56 -20.12
C GLN A 36 1.87 12.93 -19.22
N ILE A 37 0.90 12.04 -19.02
CA ILE A 37 -0.23 12.27 -18.09
C ILE A 37 0.24 12.43 -16.63
N LEU A 38 1.27 11.70 -16.19
CA LEU A 38 1.83 11.86 -14.85
C LEU A 38 2.60 13.16 -14.70
N CYS A 39 3.38 13.51 -15.73
CA CYS A 39 4.09 14.79 -15.78
C CYS A 39 3.14 15.97 -15.83
N ASP A 40 2.03 15.83 -16.57
CA ASP A 40 1.06 16.90 -16.75
C ASP A 40 0.38 17.26 -15.43
N ALA A 41 0.07 16.31 -14.53
CA ALA A 41 -0.49 16.53 -13.18
C ALA A 41 -1.60 17.63 -13.05
N GLU A 42 -2.19 18.05 -14.17
CA GLU A 42 -2.96 19.27 -14.37
C GLU A 42 -4.43 18.96 -14.07
N LEU A 43 -4.68 18.46 -12.86
CA LEU A 43 -6.01 18.39 -12.27
C LEU A 43 -6.53 19.77 -11.80
N GLY A 44 -5.89 20.85 -12.23
CA GLY A 44 -6.31 22.23 -11.98
C GLY A 44 -7.41 22.72 -12.92
N ASN A 45 -7.34 22.37 -14.21
CA ASN A 45 -8.18 23.07 -15.21
C ASN A 45 -9.65 22.59 -15.26
N ALA A 46 -9.89 21.30 -14.99
CA ALA A 46 -11.25 20.75 -14.90
C ALA A 46 -11.97 21.10 -13.59
N ARG A 47 -11.23 21.39 -12.50
CA ARG A 47 -11.82 21.85 -11.23
C ARG A 47 -12.18 23.34 -11.30
N SER A 48 -11.31 24.17 -11.87
CA SER A 48 -11.56 25.62 -12.01
C SER A 48 -12.82 25.94 -12.82
N SER A 49 -12.98 25.28 -13.98
CA SER A 49 -14.18 25.43 -14.82
C SER A 49 -15.46 24.95 -14.13
N ARG A 50 -15.40 23.90 -13.31
CA ARG A 50 -16.53 23.39 -12.53
C ARG A 50 -16.94 24.38 -11.43
N ASP A 51 -15.97 24.90 -10.70
CA ASP A 51 -16.23 25.78 -9.56
C ASP A 51 -16.74 27.15 -10.04
N LEU A 52 -16.34 27.60 -11.24
CA LEU A 52 -16.91 28.77 -11.92
C LEU A 52 -18.40 28.60 -12.27
N CYS A 53 -18.79 27.44 -12.83
CA CYS A 53 -20.18 27.16 -13.19
C CYS A 53 -21.10 27.03 -11.97
N ILE A 54 -20.58 26.47 -10.87
CA ILE A 54 -21.34 26.40 -9.61
C ILE A 54 -21.51 27.81 -9.02
N GLY A 55 -20.45 28.62 -9.05
CA GLY A 55 -20.50 30.01 -8.62
C GLY A 55 -21.52 30.85 -9.39
N SER A 56 -21.56 30.70 -10.73
CA SER A 56 -22.54 31.42 -11.56
C SER A 56 -23.98 30.97 -11.28
N LEU A 57 -24.20 29.68 -11.02
CA LEU A 57 -25.53 29.14 -10.70
C LEU A 57 -26.02 29.66 -9.34
N VAL A 58 -25.17 29.59 -8.31
CA VAL A 58 -25.50 30.08 -6.97
C VAL A 58 -25.79 31.58 -7.00
N GLY A 59 -24.97 32.37 -7.71
CA GLY A 59 -25.19 33.81 -7.88
C GLY A 59 -26.53 34.13 -8.56
N ALA A 60 -26.88 33.40 -9.62
CA ALA A 60 -28.14 33.59 -10.34
C ALA A 60 -29.37 33.25 -9.47
N VAL A 61 -29.30 32.16 -8.68
CA VAL A 61 -30.39 31.76 -7.77
C VAL A 61 -30.58 32.79 -6.65
N VAL A 62 -29.49 33.27 -6.04
CA VAL A 62 -29.56 34.30 -4.99
C VAL A 62 -30.10 35.61 -5.56
N GLY A 63 -29.67 36.01 -6.77
CA GLY A 63 -30.21 37.17 -7.46
C GLY A 63 -31.72 37.07 -7.74
N LEU A 64 -32.18 35.90 -8.19
CA LEU A 64 -33.61 35.63 -8.43
C LEU A 64 -34.42 35.75 -7.13
N ILE A 65 -33.93 35.16 -6.03
CA ILE A 65 -34.59 35.25 -4.71
C ILE A 65 -34.63 36.70 -4.22
N GLY A 66 -33.55 37.46 -4.40
CA GLY A 66 -33.50 38.88 -4.02
C GLY A 66 -34.50 39.75 -4.79
N VAL A 67 -34.65 39.50 -6.10
CA VAL A 67 -35.67 40.16 -6.93
C VAL A 67 -37.07 39.80 -6.44
N LEU A 68 -37.35 38.52 -6.21
CA LEU A 68 -38.65 38.05 -5.68
C LEU A 68 -38.99 38.66 -4.31
N ALA A 69 -38.00 38.84 -3.44
CA ALA A 69 -38.19 39.41 -2.10
C ALA A 69 -38.44 40.93 -2.12
N THR A 70 -37.84 41.66 -3.06
CA THR A 70 -37.98 43.12 -3.19
C THR A 70 -39.23 43.52 -3.96
N THR A 71 -39.85 42.58 -4.68
CA THR A 71 -40.97 42.92 -5.56
C THR A 71 -42.23 43.18 -4.73
N ASP A 72 -42.79 44.39 -4.85
CA ASP A 72 -44.04 44.77 -4.21
C ASP A 72 -45.23 44.19 -4.97
N TRP A 73 -45.67 43.01 -4.51
CA TRP A 73 -46.72 42.18 -5.12
C TRP A 73 -48.07 42.87 -5.30
N GLY A 74 -48.34 43.97 -4.59
CA GLY A 74 -49.60 44.72 -4.70
C GLY A 74 -49.71 45.59 -5.95
N THR A 75 -48.59 46.12 -6.46
CA THR A 75 -48.57 47.09 -7.56
C THR A 75 -48.32 46.48 -8.94
N ILE A 76 -47.74 45.27 -8.99
CA ILE A 76 -47.42 44.56 -10.24
C ILE A 76 -48.69 44.13 -10.99
N TRP A 77 -49.80 43.92 -10.29
CA TRP A 77 -51.07 43.53 -10.90
C TRP A 77 -51.80 44.72 -11.58
N GLN A 78 -51.13 45.80 -11.96
CA GLN A 78 -51.72 46.82 -12.85
C GLN A 78 -51.41 46.52 -14.32
N PRO A 79 -52.40 46.58 -15.24
CA PRO A 79 -52.25 46.12 -16.62
C PRO A 79 -51.12 46.80 -17.40
N GLU A 80 -50.74 48.03 -17.05
CA GLU A 80 -49.62 48.76 -17.66
C GLU A 80 -48.23 48.17 -17.37
N LYS A 81 -47.98 47.61 -16.18
CA LYS A 81 -46.64 47.19 -15.74
C LYS A 81 -46.41 45.68 -15.76
N ARG A 82 -47.48 44.89 -15.87
CA ARG A 82 -47.43 43.42 -15.95
C ARG A 82 -46.59 42.92 -17.11
N GLY A 83 -46.69 43.55 -18.28
CA GLY A 83 -46.02 43.11 -19.51
C GLY A 83 -44.50 43.15 -19.41
N THR A 84 -43.96 44.28 -18.94
CA THR A 84 -42.51 44.47 -18.77
C THR A 84 -41.94 43.52 -17.71
N PHE A 85 -42.64 43.34 -16.59
CA PHE A 85 -42.20 42.42 -15.53
C PHE A 85 -42.15 40.96 -16.01
N LEU A 86 -43.20 40.48 -16.69
CA LEU A 86 -43.24 39.12 -17.24
C LEU A 86 -42.14 38.90 -18.29
N PHE A 87 -41.83 39.91 -19.11
CA PHE A 87 -40.73 39.85 -20.07
C PHE A 87 -39.36 39.66 -19.39
N TRP A 88 -39.06 40.47 -18.37
CA TRP A 88 -37.79 40.35 -17.63
C TRP A 88 -37.70 39.05 -16.82
N LEU A 89 -38.81 38.58 -16.24
CA LEU A 89 -38.87 37.29 -15.54
C LEU A 89 -38.63 36.12 -16.50
N ALA A 90 -39.27 36.15 -17.68
CA ALA A 90 -39.06 35.14 -18.72
C ALA A 90 -37.60 35.13 -19.22
N LEU A 91 -36.99 36.30 -19.40
CA LEU A 91 -35.57 36.41 -19.78
C LEU A 91 -34.64 35.80 -18.72
N LEU A 92 -34.89 36.07 -17.44
CA LEU A 92 -34.11 35.50 -16.33
C LEU A 92 -34.28 33.97 -16.28
N PHE A 93 -35.50 33.47 -16.45
CA PHE A 93 -35.76 32.04 -16.48
C PHE A 93 -35.08 31.33 -17.67
N LEU A 94 -34.98 31.99 -18.82
CA LEU A 94 -34.28 31.47 -20.01
C LEU A 94 -32.75 31.41 -19.78
N ILE A 95 -32.17 32.38 -19.08
CA ILE A 95 -30.76 32.35 -18.68
C ILE A 95 -30.50 31.21 -17.69
N VAL A 96 -31.38 31.01 -16.70
CA VAL A 96 -31.27 29.89 -15.75
C VAL A 96 -31.44 28.54 -16.46
N ALA A 97 -32.40 28.40 -17.37
CA ALA A 97 -32.64 27.17 -18.11
C ALA A 97 -31.44 26.81 -19.01
N SER A 98 -30.86 27.77 -19.73
CA SER A 98 -29.67 27.54 -20.56
C SER A 98 -28.43 27.14 -19.72
N SER A 99 -28.19 27.80 -18.58
CA SER A 99 -27.12 27.43 -17.64
C SER A 99 -27.32 26.05 -17.02
N THR A 100 -28.56 25.70 -16.66
CA THR A 100 -28.88 24.40 -16.03
C THR A 100 -28.76 23.26 -17.04
N THR A 101 -29.14 23.50 -18.29
CA THR A 101 -28.99 22.52 -19.37
C THR A 101 -27.51 22.24 -19.65
N GLY A 102 -26.66 23.29 -19.65
CA GLY A 102 -25.20 23.14 -19.72
C GLY A 102 -24.63 22.33 -18.55
N ALA A 103 -25.06 22.61 -17.31
CA ALA A 103 -24.61 21.89 -16.12
C ALA A 103 -25.03 20.41 -16.14
N ILE A 104 -26.26 20.10 -16.56
CA ILE A 104 -26.76 18.72 -16.64
C ILE A 104 -26.02 17.93 -17.74
N ILE A 105 -25.85 18.50 -18.93
CA ILE A 105 -25.12 17.85 -20.02
C ILE A 105 -23.66 17.63 -19.62
N PHE A 106 -23.02 18.63 -18.99
CA PHE A 106 -21.65 18.51 -18.50
C PHE A 106 -21.54 17.46 -17.40
N HIS A 107 -22.48 17.42 -16.44
CA HIS A 107 -22.49 16.44 -15.35
C HIS A 107 -22.73 15.02 -15.86
N LEU A 108 -23.61 14.83 -16.84
CA LEU A 108 -23.85 13.54 -17.48
C LEU A 108 -22.66 13.09 -18.34
N ARG A 109 -22.04 14.01 -19.10
CA ARG A 109 -20.80 13.73 -19.84
C ARG A 109 -19.65 13.40 -18.90
N LEU A 110 -19.47 14.16 -17.83
CA LEU A 110 -18.48 13.89 -16.77
C LEU A 110 -18.67 12.52 -16.13
N ARG A 111 -19.92 12.13 -15.86
CA ARG A 111 -20.21 10.80 -15.28
C ARG A 111 -19.82 9.68 -16.24
N LYS A 112 -19.95 9.89 -17.56
CA LYS A 112 -19.55 8.94 -18.60
C LYS A 112 -18.04 8.95 -18.91
N THR A 113 -17.37 10.10 -18.79
CA THR A 113 -15.91 10.22 -19.03
C THR A 113 -15.06 9.86 -17.82
N ARG A 114 -15.62 9.86 -16.60
CA ARG A 114 -14.89 9.52 -15.36
C ARG A 114 -14.41 8.06 -15.34
N THR A 115 -15.08 7.16 -16.05
CA THR A 115 -14.70 5.75 -16.15
C THR A 115 -13.71 5.46 -17.28
N ASP A 116 -13.66 6.28 -18.33
CA ASP A 116 -12.89 6.01 -19.56
C ASP A 116 -11.66 6.91 -19.77
N SER A 117 -11.40 7.85 -18.86
CA SER A 117 -10.25 8.77 -19.02
C SER A 117 -8.90 8.00 -19.04
N ALA A 118 -7.95 8.48 -19.85
CA ALA A 118 -6.60 7.90 -19.91
C ALA A 118 -5.92 7.86 -18.53
N TYR A 119 -6.16 8.89 -17.71
CA TYR A 119 -5.74 8.92 -16.30
C TYR A 119 -6.37 7.80 -15.46
N ALA A 120 -7.68 7.56 -15.57
CA ALA A 120 -8.36 6.48 -14.83
C ALA A 120 -7.80 5.10 -15.22
N ARG A 121 -7.50 4.90 -16.51
CA ARG A 121 -6.84 3.67 -16.99
C ARG A 121 -5.43 3.54 -16.41
N LEU A 122 -4.66 4.62 -16.40
CA LEU A 122 -3.31 4.63 -15.85
C LEU A 122 -3.29 4.35 -14.34
N ILE A 123 -4.11 5.04 -13.55
CA ILE A 123 -4.15 4.84 -12.10
C ILE A 123 -4.64 3.43 -11.74
N ASN A 124 -5.60 2.89 -12.51
CA ASN A 124 -6.04 1.50 -12.36
C ASN A 124 -4.92 0.51 -12.72
N LYS A 125 -4.15 0.77 -13.79
CA LYS A 125 -3.01 -0.06 -14.19
C LYS A 125 -1.91 -0.04 -13.12
N ILE A 126 -1.57 1.12 -12.58
CA ILE A 126 -0.57 1.29 -11.52
C ILE A 126 -1.02 0.59 -10.25
N SER A 127 -2.25 0.82 -9.79
CA SER A 127 -2.79 0.19 -8.57
C SER A 127 -2.91 -1.33 -8.70
N ALA A 128 -3.34 -1.84 -9.85
CA ALA A 128 -3.38 -3.28 -10.11
C ALA A 128 -1.97 -3.90 -10.07
N TRP A 129 -0.97 -3.22 -10.64
CA TRP A 129 0.41 -3.69 -10.62
C TRP A 129 0.96 -3.77 -9.19
N PHE A 130 0.75 -2.75 -8.36
CA PHE A 130 1.15 -2.79 -6.94
C PHE A 130 0.43 -3.87 -6.16
N THR A 131 -0.88 -4.04 -6.38
CA THR A 131 -1.67 -5.10 -5.73
C THR A 131 -1.15 -6.48 -6.11
N SER A 132 -0.84 -6.69 -7.40
CA SER A 132 -0.28 -7.95 -7.89
C SER A 132 1.11 -8.23 -7.30
N GLN A 133 1.94 -7.20 -7.15
CA GLN A 133 3.27 -7.33 -6.62
C GLN A 133 3.28 -7.61 -5.12
N GLN A 134 2.42 -6.95 -4.35
CA GLN A 134 2.19 -7.31 -2.95
C GLN A 134 1.64 -8.73 -2.81
N GLY A 135 0.77 -9.15 -3.72
CA GLY A 135 0.28 -10.53 -3.79
C GLY A 135 1.43 -11.53 -3.98
N ALA A 136 2.31 -11.30 -4.96
CA ALA A 136 3.46 -12.16 -5.23
C ALA A 136 4.47 -12.17 -4.05
N ALA A 137 4.76 -11.01 -3.46
CA ALA A 137 5.63 -10.91 -2.29
C ALA A 137 5.04 -11.64 -1.08
N ASN A 138 3.73 -11.49 -0.83
CA ASN A 138 3.04 -12.23 0.23
C ASN A 138 2.98 -13.73 -0.06
N GLN A 139 2.81 -14.15 -1.31
CA GLN A 139 2.85 -15.56 -1.68
C GLN A 139 4.25 -16.16 -1.45
N GLN A 140 5.29 -15.44 -1.83
CA GLN A 140 6.67 -15.87 -1.60
C GLN A 140 6.97 -15.95 -0.10
N ALA A 141 6.61 -14.91 0.66
CA ALA A 141 6.70 -14.93 2.12
C ALA A 141 5.85 -16.04 2.75
N SER A 142 4.68 -16.39 2.15
CA SER A 142 3.77 -17.43 2.65
C SER A 142 4.28 -18.87 2.45
N ASN A 143 5.17 -19.07 1.47
CA ASN A 143 5.82 -20.36 1.20
C ASN A 143 7.26 -20.42 1.72
N GLU A 144 7.78 -19.32 2.27
CA GLU A 144 9.14 -19.27 2.80
C GLU A 144 9.20 -19.93 4.18
N LEU A 145 10.08 -20.93 4.31
CA LEU A 145 10.45 -21.55 5.57
C LEU A 145 11.73 -20.89 6.08
N VAL A 146 11.66 -20.29 7.26
CA VAL A 146 12.80 -19.63 7.91
C VAL A 146 13.08 -20.32 9.25
N ILE A 147 14.31 -20.79 9.43
CA ILE A 147 14.77 -21.33 10.71
C ILE A 147 15.23 -20.17 11.58
N ILE A 148 14.61 -20.02 12.76
CA ILE A 148 14.92 -18.95 13.71
C ILE A 148 16.02 -19.40 14.67
N SER A 149 15.93 -20.64 15.15
CA SER A 149 16.94 -21.26 15.99
C SER A 149 16.78 -22.77 15.96
N ALA A 150 17.85 -23.52 15.85
CA ALA A 150 17.82 -24.96 15.91
C ALA A 150 19.01 -25.50 16.71
N LYS A 151 18.75 -26.41 17.65
CA LYS A 151 19.76 -26.99 18.53
C LYS A 151 19.62 -28.50 18.55
N TYR A 152 20.73 -29.20 18.59
CA TYR A 152 20.77 -30.65 18.64
C TYR A 152 21.66 -31.12 19.78
N GLY A 153 21.14 -32.02 20.61
CA GLY A 153 21.89 -32.49 21.77
C GLY A 153 21.06 -33.21 22.81
N ALA A 154 21.66 -33.41 23.98
CA ALA A 154 21.03 -34.02 25.14
C ALA A 154 21.60 -33.40 26.44
N TYR A 155 20.77 -33.35 27.48
CA TYR A 155 21.12 -32.81 28.79
C TYR A 155 21.70 -31.37 28.69
N ALA A 156 22.97 -31.19 29.02
CA ALA A 156 23.66 -29.90 29.00
C ALA A 156 24.45 -29.62 27.72
N ASN A 157 24.58 -30.60 26.82
CA ASN A 157 25.40 -30.50 25.61
C ASN A 157 24.49 -30.28 24.40
N TRP A 158 24.45 -29.04 23.91
CA TRP A 158 23.66 -28.62 22.75
C TRP A 158 24.55 -27.97 21.70
N VAL A 159 24.39 -28.38 20.44
CA VAL A 159 25.10 -27.84 19.28
C VAL A 159 24.11 -27.08 18.41
N ASP A 160 24.48 -25.88 17.96
CA ASP A 160 23.66 -25.09 17.03
C ASP A 160 23.70 -25.72 15.64
N ILE A 161 22.52 -26.08 15.11
CA ILE A 161 22.34 -26.68 13.79
C ILE A 161 21.53 -25.77 12.86
N SER A 162 21.32 -24.50 13.23
CA SER A 162 20.49 -23.54 12.48
C SER A 162 21.00 -23.33 11.06
N SER A 163 22.32 -23.21 10.88
CA SER A 163 22.94 -23.03 9.57
C SER A 163 22.80 -24.27 8.68
N VAL A 164 22.96 -25.46 9.26
CA VAL A 164 22.84 -26.75 8.56
C VAL A 164 21.41 -26.98 8.09
N LEU A 165 20.42 -26.73 8.94
CA LEU A 165 19.02 -26.86 8.55
C LEU A 165 18.63 -25.83 7.48
N SER A 166 19.06 -24.58 7.63
CA SER A 166 18.79 -23.51 6.66
C SER A 166 19.37 -23.82 5.28
N ALA A 167 20.59 -24.38 5.22
CA ALA A 167 21.23 -24.79 3.97
C ALA A 167 20.54 -25.97 3.26
N LYS A 168 19.74 -26.75 3.99
CA LYS A 168 19.00 -27.92 3.45
C LYS A 168 17.56 -27.60 3.07
N ILE A 169 17.11 -26.35 3.24
CA ILE A 169 15.79 -25.92 2.78
C ILE A 169 15.81 -25.86 1.25
N GLN A 170 14.88 -26.55 0.61
CA GLN A 170 14.67 -26.51 -0.84
C GLN A 170 13.18 -26.29 -1.09
N ASP A 171 12.85 -25.30 -1.94
CA ASP A 171 11.48 -24.92 -2.28
C ASP A 171 10.55 -24.70 -1.07
N GLY A 172 11.08 -24.11 0.01
CA GLY A 172 10.31 -23.83 1.23
C GLY A 172 9.98 -25.07 2.07
N LYS A 173 10.62 -26.21 1.79
CA LYS A 173 10.46 -27.46 2.53
C LYS A 173 11.82 -27.93 3.06
N LEU A 174 11.79 -28.57 4.22
CA LEU A 174 12.94 -29.20 4.83
C LEU A 174 12.57 -30.64 5.18
N ARG A 175 13.33 -31.59 4.67
CA ARG A 175 13.20 -32.99 5.05
C ARG A 175 14.58 -33.57 5.30
N ILE A 176 14.87 -33.88 6.56
CA ILE A 176 16.16 -34.44 6.98
C ILE A 176 15.95 -35.45 8.10
N ASP A 177 16.70 -36.55 8.04
CA ASP A 177 16.79 -37.49 9.15
C ASP A 177 17.57 -36.83 10.30
N VAL A 178 17.04 -36.83 11.51
CA VAL A 178 17.71 -36.27 12.69
C VAL A 178 18.75 -37.27 13.18
N THR A 179 19.98 -37.19 12.67
CA THR A 179 21.09 -38.09 13.03
C THR A 179 22.41 -37.32 13.14
N ASN A 180 23.39 -37.87 13.85
CA ASN A 180 24.72 -37.25 13.99
C ASN A 180 25.41 -37.06 12.63
N ALA A 181 25.27 -38.04 11.73
CA ALA A 181 25.85 -37.99 10.39
C ALA A 181 25.24 -36.88 9.52
N SER A 182 23.92 -36.73 9.56
CA SER A 182 23.19 -35.78 8.70
C SER A 182 23.24 -34.32 9.21
N LEU A 183 23.37 -34.13 10.53
CA LEU A 183 23.34 -32.81 11.18
C LEU A 183 24.72 -32.27 11.53
N LEU A 184 25.66 -33.13 11.92
CA LEU A 184 26.98 -32.75 12.41
C LEU A 184 28.13 -33.38 11.60
N GLY A 185 27.84 -34.08 10.50
CA GLY A 185 28.86 -34.72 9.68
C GLY A 185 29.50 -35.97 10.33
N GLY A 186 28.89 -36.50 11.39
CA GLY A 186 29.37 -37.68 12.11
C GLY A 186 29.87 -37.41 13.53
N ASP A 187 30.01 -36.14 13.91
CA ASP A 187 30.39 -35.76 15.28
C ASP A 187 29.21 -35.99 16.25
N ASP A 188 29.45 -36.77 17.31
CA ASP A 188 28.47 -37.03 18.36
C ASP A 188 28.78 -36.19 19.61
N PRO A 189 27.95 -35.18 19.93
CA PRO A 189 28.17 -34.33 21.10
C PRO A 189 27.94 -35.08 22.41
N VAL A 190 27.19 -36.19 22.41
CA VAL A 190 26.95 -37.03 23.58
C VAL A 190 26.90 -38.51 23.17
N PRO A 191 28.03 -39.23 23.21
CA PRO A 191 28.10 -40.64 22.86
C PRO A 191 27.14 -41.50 23.69
N ASN A 192 26.48 -42.47 23.05
CA ASN A 192 25.57 -43.45 23.66
C ASN A 192 24.34 -42.88 24.40
N VAL A 193 23.98 -41.61 24.15
CA VAL A 193 22.79 -40.98 24.71
C VAL A 193 21.80 -40.66 23.59
N PRO A 194 20.49 -40.94 23.77
CA PRO A 194 19.47 -40.52 22.81
C PRO A 194 19.38 -38.99 22.79
N LYS A 195 19.65 -38.39 21.63
CA LYS A 195 19.61 -36.94 21.44
C LYS A 195 18.28 -36.47 20.86
N SER A 196 18.07 -35.16 20.85
CA SER A 196 16.90 -34.54 20.23
C SER A 196 17.29 -33.23 19.56
N ALA A 197 16.58 -32.90 18.48
CA ALA A 197 16.64 -31.61 17.81
C ALA A 197 15.48 -30.74 18.29
N ASP A 198 15.78 -29.58 18.90
CA ASP A 198 14.81 -28.52 19.17
C ASP A 198 14.92 -27.47 18.07
N VAL A 199 13.87 -27.33 17.27
CA VAL A 199 13.84 -26.49 16.08
C VAL A 199 12.72 -25.48 16.20
N LYS A 200 13.08 -24.20 16.17
CA LYS A 200 12.17 -23.08 16.09
C LYS A 200 12.19 -22.52 14.67
N TYR A 201 11.03 -22.50 14.03
CA TYR A 201 10.88 -22.05 12.65
C TYR A 201 9.68 -21.11 12.50
N SER A 202 9.71 -20.28 11.47
CA SER A 202 8.55 -19.58 10.96
C SER A 202 8.28 -20.08 9.55
N TYR A 203 7.03 -20.39 9.26
CA TYR A 203 6.58 -20.72 7.92
C TYR A 203 5.56 -19.68 7.50
N GLY A 204 5.78 -19.07 6.36
CA GLY A 204 4.74 -18.23 5.77
C GLY A 204 4.55 -16.86 6.42
N GLY A 205 5.58 -16.33 7.09
CA GLY A 205 5.47 -15.13 7.94
C GLY A 205 4.58 -15.32 9.18
N ARG A 206 4.20 -16.56 9.51
CA ARG A 206 3.37 -16.88 10.68
C ARG A 206 4.19 -16.82 11.97
N ARG A 207 3.48 -16.84 13.10
CA ARG A 207 4.09 -16.87 14.44
C ARG A 207 5.09 -18.05 14.53
N PRO A 208 6.27 -17.85 15.15
CA PRO A 208 7.25 -18.90 15.32
C PRO A 208 6.67 -20.13 16.01
N GLN A 209 6.91 -21.30 15.45
CA GLN A 209 6.58 -22.60 16.02
C GLN A 209 7.87 -23.28 16.51
N SER A 210 7.77 -24.09 17.56
CA SER A 210 8.87 -24.90 18.09
C SER A 210 8.47 -26.37 18.01
N ILE A 211 9.36 -27.20 17.50
CA ILE A 211 9.19 -28.66 17.44
C ILE A 211 10.42 -29.33 18.03
N ILE A 212 10.19 -30.39 18.80
CA ILE A 212 11.26 -31.24 19.34
C ILE A 212 11.15 -32.60 18.67
N VAL A 213 12.21 -33.01 17.97
CA VAL A 213 12.27 -34.28 17.23
C VAL A 213 13.40 -35.15 17.80
N PRO A 214 13.11 -36.38 18.25
CA PRO A 214 14.15 -37.27 18.76
C PRO A 214 15.05 -37.77 17.63
N GLU A 215 16.29 -38.13 17.99
CA GLU A 215 17.26 -38.76 17.09
C GLU A 215 16.69 -40.03 16.44
N GLY A 216 16.99 -40.24 15.16
CA GLY A 216 16.48 -41.34 14.35
C GLY A 216 15.08 -41.12 13.75
N LYS A 217 14.45 -39.96 14.01
CA LYS A 217 13.21 -39.55 13.33
C LYS A 217 13.50 -38.56 12.19
N VAL A 218 12.55 -38.46 11.25
CA VAL A 218 12.62 -37.50 10.16
C VAL A 218 12.03 -36.17 10.63
N LEU A 219 12.81 -35.10 10.55
CA LEU A 219 12.31 -33.73 10.65
C LEU A 219 11.77 -33.31 9.29
N SER A 220 10.46 -33.06 9.22
CA SER A 220 9.78 -32.60 8.02
C SER A 220 9.09 -31.28 8.32
N LEU A 221 9.51 -30.19 7.67
CA LEU A 221 8.91 -28.87 7.77
C LEU A 221 8.46 -28.38 6.37
N PRO A 222 7.33 -27.67 6.26
CA PRO A 222 6.29 -27.51 7.28
C PRO A 222 5.64 -28.87 7.63
N GLU A 223 5.08 -29.00 8.83
CA GLU A 223 4.29 -30.19 9.19
C GLU A 223 3.10 -30.35 8.22
N PRO A 224 2.84 -31.58 7.73
CA PRO A 224 1.71 -31.85 6.83
C PRO A 224 0.34 -31.69 7.49
#